data_AF-A0A2N8N0E5-F1
#
_entry.id   AF-A0A2N8N0E5-F1
#
_cell.length_a   1.000
_cell.length_b   1.000
_cell.length_c   1.000
_cell.angle_alpha   90.00
_cell.angle_beta   90.00
_cell.angle_gamma   90.00
#
_symmetry.space_group_name_H-M   'P 1'
#
loop_
_entity.id
_entity.type
_entity.pdbx_description
1 polymer ?
#
loop_
_entity_poly.entity_id
_entity_poly.type
_entity_poly.pdbx_seq_one_letter_code
_entity_poly.pdbx_strand_id
1 'polypeptide(L)' 'MAKGENKKRAGIDPTWPGEDGEHPVTELASDRQGALSPFGDLTFPLDAVPYVHPQTEINK' A
#
# COMPACT_ATOMS: atom_id res chain seq x y z
N MET A 1 -26.55 -16.35 -36.19
CA MET A 1 -25.36 -16.51 -35.32
C MET A 1 -24.91 -15.13 -34.91
N ALA A 2 -25.15 -14.72 -33.66
CA ALA A 2 -24.78 -13.38 -33.19
C ALA A 2 -23.28 -13.35 -32.85
N LYS A 3 -22.54 -12.45 -33.49
CA LYS A 3 -21.11 -12.25 -33.25
C LYS A 3 -20.95 -11.35 -32.02
N GLY A 4 -20.58 -11.94 -30.88
CA GLY A 4 -20.33 -11.19 -29.66
C GLY A 4 -19.10 -10.29 -29.81
N GLU A 5 -19.28 -8.98 -29.57
CA GLU A 5 -18.17 -8.04 -29.56
C GLU A 5 -17.28 -8.28 -28.34
N ASN A 6 -16.07 -8.79 -28.56
CA ASN A 6 -15.02 -8.90 -27.54
C ASN A 6 -14.38 -7.54 -27.31
N LYS A 7 -15.11 -6.62 -26.67
CA LYS A 7 -14.54 -5.36 -26.20
C LYS A 7 -13.71 -5.65 -24.95
N LYS A 8 -12.44 -6.02 -25.14
CA LYS A 8 -11.46 -6.08 -24.04
C LYS A 8 -11.44 -4.69 -23.40
N ARG A 9 -11.99 -4.56 -22.19
CA ARG A 9 -11.76 -3.38 -21.37
C ARG A 9 -10.24 -3.36 -21.18
N ALA A 10 -9.57 -2.33 -21.71
CA ALA A 10 -8.19 -2.09 -21.36
C ALA A 10 -8.16 -2.04 -19.83
N GLY A 11 -7.53 -3.03 -19.21
CA GLY A 11 -7.31 -3.00 -17.77
C GLY A 11 -6.62 -1.68 -17.49
N ILE A 12 -7.12 -0.93 -16.53
CA ILE A 12 -6.37 0.22 -16.02
C ILE A 12 -5.22 -0.43 -15.27
N ASP A 13 -4.08 -0.58 -15.94
CA ASP A 13 -2.84 -0.90 -15.27
C ASP A 13 -2.60 0.24 -14.28
N PRO A 14 -2.49 -0.03 -12.97
CA PRO A 14 -2.23 0.99 -11.99
C PRO A 14 -0.87 1.61 -12.30
N THR A 15 -0.91 2.76 -12.97
CA THR A 15 0.24 3.58 -13.25
C THR A 15 0.29 4.66 -12.18
N TRP A 16 1.47 4.89 -11.64
CA TRP A 16 1.68 5.99 -10.71
C TRP A 16 1.50 7.31 -11.47
N PRO A 17 0.76 8.29 -10.93
CA PRO A 17 0.70 9.61 -11.53
C PRO A 17 2.10 10.24 -11.44
N GLY A 18 2.75 10.48 -12.58
CA GLY A 18 4.05 11.14 -12.67
C GLY A 18 4.16 11.95 -13.96
N GLU A 19 4.87 13.07 -13.90
CA GLU A 19 5.23 13.85 -15.09
C GLU A 19 6.29 13.10 -15.93
N ASP A 20 6.33 13.37 -17.23
CA ASP A 20 7.24 12.66 -18.15
C ASP A 20 8.70 12.98 -17.81
N GLY A 21 9.43 12.01 -17.27
CA GLY A 21 10.82 12.15 -16.83
C GLY A 21 11.04 12.29 -15.33
N GLU A 22 9.98 12.43 -14.51
CA GLU A 22 10.13 12.40 -13.05
C GLU A 22 9.96 10.99 -12.50
N HIS A 23 10.92 10.54 -11.69
CA HIS A 23 10.85 9.24 -11.05
C HIS A 23 9.85 9.26 -9.90
N PRO A 24 9.04 8.20 -9.70
CA PRO A 24 8.19 8.10 -8.53
C PRO A 24 9.07 8.22 -7.28
N VAL A 25 8.75 9.19 -6.42
CA VAL A 25 9.48 9.41 -5.18
C VAL A 25 9.17 8.24 -4.25
N THR A 26 10.13 7.32 -4.18
CA THR A 26 10.16 6.25 -3.20
C THR A 26 11.06 6.66 -2.04
N GLU A 27 10.98 5.98 -0.90
CA GLU A 27 11.92 6.15 0.22
C GLU A 27 13.39 6.12 -0.24
N LEU A 28 13.72 5.33 -1.28
CA LEU A 28 15.06 5.23 -1.85
C LEU A 28 15.49 6.48 -2.65
N ALA A 29 14.51 7.19 -3.23
CA ALA A 29 14.74 8.33 -4.11
C ALA A 29 14.49 9.69 -3.42
N SER A 30 14.10 9.69 -2.14
CA SER A 30 13.84 10.91 -1.38
C SER A 30 15.14 11.58 -0.91
N ASP A 31 15.16 12.91 -0.90
CA ASP A 31 16.27 13.73 -0.39
C ASP A 31 16.39 13.71 1.14
N ARG A 32 15.32 13.26 1.81
CA ARG A 32 15.26 13.06 3.25
C ARG A 32 14.98 11.60 3.53
N GLN A 33 15.76 11.02 4.43
CA GLN A 33 15.45 9.72 4.98
C GLN A 33 14.05 9.80 5.62
N GLY A 34 13.17 8.85 5.29
CA GLY A 34 11.81 8.81 5.83
C GLY A 34 11.79 8.88 7.35
N ALA A 35 10.63 9.21 7.92
CA ALA A 35 10.47 9.29 9.36
C ALA A 35 11.06 8.02 9.99
N LEU A 36 11.98 8.19 10.95
CA LEU A 36 12.37 7.14 11.88
C LEU A 36 11.09 6.38 12.21
N SER A 37 11.12 5.05 12.03
CA SER A 37 10.02 4.10 12.27
C SER A 37 8.89 4.74 13.10
N PRO A 38 7.60 4.58 12.79
CA PRO A 38 6.52 5.19 13.60
C PRO A 38 6.59 4.81 15.09
N PHE A 39 7.38 3.78 15.41
CA PHE A 39 7.71 3.28 16.73
C PHE A 39 8.93 3.98 17.41
N GLY A 40 9.62 4.92 16.75
CA GLY A 40 10.81 5.61 17.24
C GLY A 40 12.00 4.66 17.44
N ASP A 41 12.72 4.84 18.55
CA ASP A 41 13.90 4.06 18.96
C ASP A 41 13.52 2.68 19.54
N LEU A 42 12.71 1.89 18.80
CA LEU A 42 12.31 0.55 19.19
C LEU A 42 13.25 -0.51 18.61
N THR A 43 13.89 -1.28 19.49
CA THR A 43 14.77 -2.41 19.10
C THR A 43 14.00 -3.72 19.18
N PHE A 44 14.02 -4.48 18.10
CA PHE A 44 13.37 -5.79 18.01
C PHE A 44 14.32 -6.93 18.41
N PRO A 45 13.80 -8.07 18.92
CA PRO A 45 12.39 -8.39 19.15
C PRO A 45 11.83 -7.71 20.41
N LEU A 46 10.51 -7.52 20.44
CA LEU A 46 9.79 -7.02 21.62
C LEU A 46 9.22 -8.17 22.42
N ASP A 47 9.26 -8.07 23.76
CA ASP A 47 8.65 -9.06 24.66
C ASP A 47 7.12 -9.10 24.51
N ALA A 48 6.50 -7.95 24.22
CA ALA A 48 5.07 -7.81 23.99
C ALA A 48 4.76 -6.67 23.01
N VAL A 49 3.60 -6.77 22.35
CA VAL A 49 3.07 -5.75 21.43
C VAL A 49 1.73 -5.23 21.96
N PRO A 50 1.34 -3.98 21.68
CA PRO A 50 0.04 -3.41 22.06
C PRO A 50 -1.12 -3.96 21.20
N TYR A 51 -1.00 -5.19 20.71
CA TYR A 51 -1.98 -5.83 19.85
C TYR A 51 -3.22 -6.21 20.67
N VAL A 52 -4.38 -5.75 20.23
CA VAL A 52 -5.68 -6.16 20.76
C VAL A 52 -6.38 -6.99 19.70
N HIS A 53 -6.66 -8.26 20.01
CA HIS A 53 -7.38 -9.13 19.09
C HIS A 53 -8.85 -8.66 18.99
N PRO A 54 -9.34 -8.26 17.81
CA PRO A 54 -10.71 -7.82 17.66
C PRO A 54 -11.66 -8.99 17.91
N GLN A 55 -12.68 -8.78 18.73
CA GLN A 55 -13.78 -9.73 18.90
C GLN A 55 -15.05 -9.15 18.29
N THR A 56 -15.73 -9.96 17.49
CA THR A 56 -17.03 -9.60 16.92
C THR A 56 -18.13 -10.11 17.84
N GLU A 57 -18.94 -9.19 18.37
CA GLU A 57 -20.20 -9.55 19.03
C GLU A 57 -21.30 -9.71 17.97
N ILE A 58 -21.91 -10.89 17.90
CA ILE A 58 -23.04 -11.15 17.01
C ILE A 58 -24.30 -10.62 17.68
N ASN A 59 -25.06 -9.76 17.00
CA ASN A 59 -26.38 -9.31 17.47
C ASN A 59 -27.29 -10.53 17.68
N LYS A 60 -27.88 -10.64 18.88
CA LYS A 60 -28.76 -11.74 19.27
C LYS A 60 -30.22 -11.47 18.94
#